data_AF-A0A7L4BUF9-F1
#
_entry.id   AF-A0A7L4BUF9-F1
#
_cell.length_a   1.000
_cell.length_b   1.000
_cell.length_c   1.000
_cell.angle_alpha   90.00
_cell.angle_beta   90.00
_cell.angle_gamma   90.00
#
_symmetry.space_group_name_H-M   'P 1'
#
loop_
_entity.id
_entity.type
_entity.pdbx_description
1 polymer ?
#
loop_
_entity_poly.entity_id
_entity_poly.type
_entity_poly.pdbx_seq_one_letter_code
_entity_poly.pdbx_strand_id
1 'polypeptide(L)'
;MERMTIFCMLFFCSSMALTAAPYKILKYRQLFKTIERLETTVKDKDVELLHTPENPVDGCLFTAVTCFQKGTLKLQPENSQVNSTFTKTIRVLK
;
A
#
# COMPACT_ATOMS: atom_id res chain seq x y z
N MET A 1 -12.50 -14.94 -42.08
CA MET A 1 -12.86 -14.65 -40.67
C MET A 1 -11.72 -14.94 -39.69
N GLU A 2 -10.85 -15.93 -39.94
CA GLU A 2 -9.76 -16.29 -39.01
C GLU A 2 -8.68 -15.21 -38.78
N ARG A 3 -8.34 -14.39 -39.79
CA ARG A 3 -7.42 -13.26 -39.55
C ARG A 3 -8.03 -12.16 -38.66
N MET A 4 -9.34 -11.98 -38.72
CA MET A 4 -10.05 -10.98 -37.91
C MET A 4 -10.13 -11.43 -36.44
N THR A 5 -10.29 -12.74 -36.18
CA THR A 5 -10.29 -13.29 -34.81
C THR A 5 -8.91 -13.19 -34.15
N ILE A 6 -7.81 -13.41 -34.90
CA ILE A 6 -6.44 -13.23 -34.38
C ILE A 6 -6.17 -11.76 -34.00
N PHE A 7 -6.57 -10.81 -34.84
CA PHE A 7 -6.42 -9.38 -34.54
C PHE A 7 -7.24 -8.96 -33.32
N CYS A 8 -8.49 -9.44 -33.20
CA CYS A 8 -9.31 -9.19 -32.02
C CYS A 8 -8.65 -9.76 -30.75
N MET A 9 -8.16 -11.01 -30.78
CA MET A 9 -7.47 -11.61 -29.62
C MET A 9 -6.25 -10.79 -29.19
N LEU A 10 -5.40 -10.34 -30.12
CA LEU A 10 -4.23 -9.52 -29.81
C LEU A 10 -4.61 -8.14 -29.24
N PHE A 11 -5.65 -7.51 -29.76
CA PHE A 11 -6.14 -6.21 -29.29
C PHE A 11 -6.79 -6.30 -27.89
N PHE A 12 -7.54 -7.36 -27.61
CA PHE A 12 -8.10 -7.61 -26.27
C PHE A 12 -7.01 -7.98 -25.24
N CYS A 13 -6.02 -8.80 -25.60
CA CYS A 13 -4.92 -9.16 -24.70
C CYS A 13 -4.02 -7.95 -24.35
N SER A 14 -3.78 -7.05 -25.30
CA SER A 14 -2.98 -5.84 -25.08
C SER A 14 -3.70 -4.81 -24.20
N SER A 15 -5.02 -4.67 -24.32
CA SER A 15 -5.83 -3.79 -23.47
C SER A 15 -5.95 -4.29 -22.02
N MET A 16 -5.98 -5.60 -21.79
CA MET A 16 -5.89 -6.17 -20.43
C MET A 16 -4.53 -5.90 -19.77
N ALA A 17 -3.43 -5.96 -20.52
CA ALA A 17 -2.11 -5.64 -20.00
C ALA A 17 -1.98 -4.15 -19.61
N LEU A 18 -2.58 -3.24 -20.38
CA LEU A 18 -2.53 -1.79 -20.14
C LEU A 18 -3.39 -1.32 -18.96
N THR A 19 -4.42 -2.07 -18.57
CA THR A 19 -5.33 -1.69 -17.47
C THR A 19 -4.82 -2.10 -16.07
N ALA A 20 -3.92 -3.09 -16.00
CA ALA A 20 -3.33 -3.55 -14.74
C ALA A 20 -2.33 -2.55 -14.11
N ALA A 21 -1.58 -1.82 -14.95
CA ALA A 21 -0.60 -0.81 -14.51
C ALA A 21 -1.23 0.43 -13.82
N PRO A 22 -2.25 1.11 -14.38
CA PRO A 22 -2.85 2.29 -13.77
C PRO A 22 -3.53 1.98 -12.43
N TYR A 23 -4.16 0.80 -12.29
CA TYR A 23 -4.77 0.39 -11.03
C TYR A 23 -3.73 0.27 -9.90
N LYS A 24 -2.57 -0.36 -10.18
CA LYS A 24 -1.48 -0.48 -9.20
C LYS A 24 -0.95 0.89 -8.78
N ILE A 25 -0.73 1.80 -9.73
CA ILE A 25 -0.22 3.17 -9.47
C ILE A 25 -1.18 3.94 -8.56
N LEU A 26 -2.48 3.92 -8.85
CA LEU A 26 -3.49 4.60 -8.02
C LEU A 26 -3.52 4.05 -6.59
N LYS A 27 -3.41 2.72 -6.44
CA LYS A 27 -3.35 2.07 -5.13
C LYS A 27 -2.12 2.50 -4.34
N TYR A 28 -0.92 2.51 -4.95
CA TYR A 28 0.30 2.99 -4.29
C TYR A 28 0.22 4.46 -3.90
N ARG A 29 -0.38 5.31 -4.75
CA ARG A 29 -0.59 6.73 -4.44
C ARG A 29 -1.51 6.93 -3.26
N GLN A 30 -2.56 6.12 -3.15
CA GLN A 30 -3.48 6.15 -2.01
C GLN A 30 -2.80 5.67 -0.73
N LEU A 31 -2.01 4.60 -0.81
CA LEU A 31 -1.20 4.10 0.32
C LEU A 31 -0.25 5.18 0.83
N PHE A 32 0.48 5.84 -0.07
CA PHE A 32 1.42 6.91 0.28
C PHE A 32 0.71 8.05 1.04
N LYS A 33 -0.40 8.57 0.50
CA LYS A 33 -1.22 9.59 1.19
C LYS A 33 -1.74 9.13 2.56
N THR A 34 -2.05 7.85 2.68
CA THR A 34 -2.51 7.26 3.95
C THR A 34 -1.38 7.22 4.98
N ILE A 35 -0.15 6.92 4.54
CA ILE A 35 1.05 6.93 5.38
C ILE A 35 1.40 8.35 5.84
N GLU A 36 1.40 9.34 4.93
CA GLU A 36 1.63 10.75 5.31
C GLU A 36 0.60 11.22 6.35
N ARG A 37 -0.67 10.84 6.17
CA ARG A 37 -1.71 11.15 7.15
C ARG A 37 -1.46 10.46 8.49
N LEU A 38 -0.95 9.23 8.48
CA LEU A 38 -0.68 8.48 9.70
C LEU A 38 0.42 9.15 10.53
N GLU A 39 1.48 9.63 9.88
CA GLU A 39 2.63 10.31 10.51
C GLU A 39 2.19 11.44 11.45
N THR A 40 1.22 12.26 11.01
CA THR A 40 0.68 13.37 11.82
C THR A 40 -0.26 12.96 12.97
N THR A 41 -0.55 11.66 13.13
CA THR A 41 -1.53 11.16 14.11
C THR A 41 -0.95 10.09 15.03
N VAL A 42 0.28 9.66 14.78
CA VAL A 42 0.94 8.59 15.53
C VAL A 42 1.79 9.19 16.65
N LYS A 43 1.86 8.50 17.77
CA LYS A 43 2.76 8.85 18.86
C LYS A 43 4.22 8.61 18.42
N ASP A 44 5.06 9.62 18.52
CA ASP A 44 6.48 9.59 18.10
C ASP A 44 7.48 9.50 19.26
N LYS A 45 7.02 9.76 20.50
CA LYS A 45 7.83 9.73 21.73
C LYS A 45 7.58 8.50 22.58
N ASP A 46 8.65 8.00 23.20
CA ASP A 46 8.65 6.86 24.12
C ASP A 46 8.00 5.61 23.49
N VAL A 47 8.30 5.36 22.22
CA VAL A 47 7.77 4.23 21.43
C VAL A 47 8.88 3.25 21.07
N GLU A 48 8.51 1.97 21.00
CA GLU A 48 9.40 0.92 20.48
C GLU A 48 9.68 1.17 18.99
N LEU A 49 10.95 1.18 18.61
CA LEU A 49 11.33 1.26 17.20
C LEU A 49 10.86 0.01 16.45
N LEU A 50 10.12 0.21 15.36
CA LEU A 50 9.63 -0.87 14.52
C LEU A 50 10.72 -1.31 13.54
N HIS A 51 10.96 -2.62 13.47
CA HIS A 51 11.89 -3.18 12.51
C HIS A 51 11.39 -2.95 11.06
N THR A 52 12.09 -2.11 10.31
CA THR A 52 11.72 -1.71 8.95
C THR A 52 12.86 -2.03 7.98
N PRO A 53 12.65 -2.88 6.97
CA PRO A 53 13.67 -3.17 5.96
C PRO A 53 13.90 -1.93 5.07
N GLU A 54 15.11 -1.36 5.09
CA GLU A 54 15.45 -0.18 4.28
C GLU A 54 15.64 -0.49 2.79
N ASN A 55 16.21 -1.66 2.48
CA ASN A 55 16.49 -2.10 1.11
C ASN A 55 16.05 -3.56 0.93
N PRO A 56 14.74 -3.82 0.73
CA PRO A 56 14.29 -5.17 0.46
C PRO A 56 14.87 -5.64 -0.87
N VAL A 57 15.62 -6.75 -0.85
CA VAL A 57 16.09 -7.42 -2.08
C VAL A 57 14.89 -7.78 -2.95
N ASP A 58 15.04 -7.72 -4.28
CA ASP A 58 13.99 -8.14 -5.21
C ASP A 58 13.54 -9.57 -4.88
N GLY A 59 12.25 -9.73 -4.60
CA GLY A 59 11.65 -10.97 -4.07
C GLY A 59 11.22 -10.90 -2.59
N CYS A 60 11.78 -9.98 -1.81
CA CYS A 60 11.38 -9.76 -0.40
C CYS A 60 10.30 -8.69 -0.22
N LEU A 61 9.85 -8.02 -1.30
CA LEU A 61 8.88 -6.92 -1.24
C LEU A 61 7.60 -7.31 -0.48
N PHE A 62 7.07 -8.50 -0.73
CA PHE A 62 5.87 -8.98 -0.04
C PHE A 62 6.10 -9.17 1.46
N THR A 63 7.26 -9.73 1.82
CA THR A 63 7.67 -9.90 3.21
C THR A 63 7.86 -8.55 3.90
N ALA A 64 8.50 -7.58 3.23
CA ALA A 64 8.69 -6.23 3.74
C ALA A 64 7.35 -5.51 3.99
N VAL A 65 6.40 -5.63 3.05
CA VAL A 65 5.02 -5.15 3.23
C VAL A 65 4.35 -5.82 4.43
N THR A 66 4.51 -7.14 4.59
CA THR A 66 3.95 -7.87 5.74
C THR A 66 4.56 -7.40 7.07
N CYS A 67 5.88 -7.17 7.12
CA CYS A 67 6.55 -6.60 8.28
C CYS A 67 5.98 -5.22 8.64
N PHE A 68 5.80 -4.35 7.64
CA PHE A 68 5.17 -3.04 7.83
C PHE A 68 3.75 -3.17 8.41
N GLN A 69 2.90 -4.00 7.80
CA GLN A 69 1.52 -4.21 8.27
C GLN A 69 1.46 -4.73 9.72
N LYS A 70 2.33 -5.67 10.09
CA LYS A 70 2.44 -6.12 11.49
C LYS A 70 2.91 -5.01 12.42
N GLY A 71 3.86 -4.19 11.97
CA GLY A 71 4.32 -3.00 12.70
C GLY A 71 3.19 -2.03 13.03
N THR A 72 2.22 -1.85 12.12
CA THR A 72 1.07 -0.95 12.37
C THR A 72 0.24 -1.33 13.60
N LEU A 73 0.25 -2.60 14.02
CA LEU A 73 -0.47 -3.06 15.21
C LEU A 73 0.12 -2.53 16.52
N LYS A 74 1.40 -2.14 16.51
CA LYS A 74 2.10 -1.59 17.66
C LYS A 74 1.99 -0.07 17.75
N LEU A 75 1.49 0.58 16.71
CA LEU A 75 1.32 2.04 16.68
C LEU A 75 0.21 2.46 17.64
N GLN A 76 0.40 3.63 18.22
CA GLN A 76 -0.57 4.27 19.11
C GLN A 76 -0.87 5.67 18.58
N PRO A 77 -2.10 6.17 18.75
CA PRO A 77 -2.41 7.56 18.43
C PRO A 77 -1.62 8.49 19.36
N GLU A 78 -1.24 9.66 18.85
CA GLU A 78 -0.53 10.68 19.63
C GLU A 78 -1.34 11.11 20.88
N ASN A 79 -2.66 11.25 20.72
CA ASN A 79 -3.58 11.64 21.78
C ASN A 79 -5.03 11.22 21.42
N SER A 80 -5.97 11.45 22.35
CA SER A 80 -7.38 11.07 22.17
C SER A 80 -8.09 11.88 21.07
N GLN A 81 -7.65 13.12 20.80
CA GLN A 81 -8.25 13.98 19.78
C GLN A 81 -8.07 13.41 18.38
N VAL A 82 -6.89 12.83 18.09
CA VAL A 82 -6.59 12.24 16.77
C VAL A 82 -7.00 10.77 16.63
N ASN A 83 -7.43 10.11 17.71
CA ASN A 83 -7.69 8.67 17.76
C ASN A 83 -8.68 8.16 16.68
N SER A 84 -9.74 8.93 16.40
CA SER A 84 -10.72 8.57 15.35
C SER A 84 -10.09 8.55 13.96
N THR A 85 -9.26 9.56 13.67
CA THR A 85 -8.51 9.64 12.40
C THR A 85 -7.48 8.52 12.33
N PHE A 86 -6.67 8.35 13.38
CA PHE A 86 -5.69 7.27 13.49
C PHE A 86 -6.31 5.89 13.23
N THR A 87 -7.40 5.56 13.91
CA THR A 87 -8.07 4.25 13.80
C THR A 87 -8.59 4.00 12.38
N LYS A 88 -9.12 5.03 11.71
CA LYS A 88 -9.56 4.94 10.30
C LYS A 88 -8.37 4.72 9.37
N THR A 89 -7.28 5.46 9.58
CA THR A 89 -6.06 5.37 8.76
C THR A 89 -5.40 4.00 8.89
N ILE A 90 -5.21 3.48 10.11
CA ILE A 90 -4.63 2.16 10.36
C ILE A 90 -5.46 1.04 9.69
N ARG A 91 -6.79 1.16 9.69
CA ARG A 91 -7.67 0.17 9.04
C ARG A 91 -7.43 0.06 7.53
N VAL A 92 -7.04 1.15 6.86
CA VAL A 92 -6.75 1.16 5.42
C VAL A 92 -5.40 0.50 5.10
N LEU A 93 -4.49 0.48 6.07
CA LEU A 93 -3.14 -0.11 5.92
C LEU A 93 -3.07 -1.61 6.24
N LYS A 94 -4.07 -2.13 6.96
CA LYS A 94 -4.30 -3.58 7.13
C LYS A 94 -4.75 -4.22 5.82
#